data_AF-B2TJG6-F1
#
_entry.id   AF-B2TJG6-F1
#
_cell.length_a   1.000
_cell.length_b   1.000
_cell.length_c   1.000
_cell.angle_alpha   90.00
_cell.angle_beta   90.00
_cell.angle_gamma   90.00
#
_symmetry.space_group_name_H-M   'P 1'
#
loop_
_entity.id
_entity.type
_entity.pdbx_description
1 polymer ?
#
loop_
_entity_poly.entity_id
_entity_poly.type
_entity_poly.pdbx_seq_one_letter_code
_entity_poly.pdbx_strand_id
1 'polypeptide(L)'
;MNLQGKNKIPKTTFVLNILATVMGIFAIFNLYTSHKYIAGIIENGFDPSKQLSDVINYYLNSVTQYVFYGICLFTLGYIIKKVAYLVDAMNIRKLDKEHLVIASLEKDENDEIDRILKDLEG
;
A
#
# COMPACT_ATOMS: atom_id res chain seq x y z
N MET A 1 27.15 -3.02 -13.93
CA MET A 1 25.73 -3.42 -14.04
C MET A 1 24.94 -2.68 -12.97
N ASN A 2 24.08 -1.71 -13.35
CA ASN A 2 23.43 -0.80 -12.42
C ASN A 2 22.06 -1.37 -11.99
N LEU A 3 22.03 -2.10 -10.86
CA LEU A 3 20.82 -2.64 -10.25
C LEU A 3 20.10 -1.55 -9.43
N GLN A 4 19.69 -0.45 -10.06
CA GLN A 4 18.73 0.46 -9.43
C GLN A 4 17.33 -0.11 -9.60
N GLY A 5 16.98 -1.01 -8.68
CA GLY A 5 15.62 -1.48 -8.45
C GLY A 5 14.71 -0.28 -8.26
N LYS A 6 13.93 0.04 -9.29
CA LYS A 6 12.79 0.94 -9.17
C LYS A 6 11.79 0.26 -8.25
N ASN A 7 11.86 0.52 -6.94
CA ASN A 7 10.77 0.34 -5.99
C ASN A 7 9.61 1.27 -6.42
N LYS A 8 8.94 0.94 -7.51
CA LYS A 8 7.75 1.66 -7.95
C LYS A 8 6.67 1.31 -6.95
N ILE A 9 6.36 2.26 -6.08
CA ILE A 9 5.14 2.21 -5.29
C ILE A 9 3.99 1.98 -6.29
N PRO A 10 3.16 0.94 -6.11
CA PRO A 10 2.03 0.71 -6.99
C PRO A 10 1.21 2.00 -7.09
N LYS A 11 0.93 2.47 -8.31
CA LYS A 11 0.14 3.70 -8.52
C LYS A 11 -1.17 3.65 -7.73
N THR A 12 -1.76 2.46 -7.64
CA THR A 12 -2.96 2.16 -6.83
C THR A 12 -2.75 2.44 -5.34
N THR A 13 -1.65 2.00 -4.73
CA THR A 13 -1.32 2.33 -3.32
C THR A 13 -1.20 3.83 -3.12
N PHE A 14 -0.56 4.55 -4.06
CA PHE A 14 -0.39 5.99 -3.95
C PHE A 14 -1.74 6.72 -3.93
N VAL A 15 -2.65 6.35 -4.84
CA VAL A 15 -4.01 6.92 -4.88
C VAL A 15 -4.80 6.59 -3.60
N LEU A 16 -4.74 5.34 -3.12
CA LEU A 16 -5.41 4.93 -1.88
C LEU A 16 -4.92 5.73 -0.66
N ASN A 17 -3.61 5.96 -0.56
CA ASN A 17 -3.05 6.74 0.54
C ASN A 17 -3.43 8.22 0.45
N ILE A 18 -3.52 8.80 -0.75
CA ILE A 18 -4.04 10.17 -0.93
C ILE A 18 -5.49 10.24 -0.46
N LEU A 19 -6.35 9.31 -0.89
CA LEU A 19 -7.74 9.29 -0.46
C LEU A 19 -7.87 9.13 1.06
N ALA A 20 -7.06 8.26 1.68
CA ALA A 20 -7.02 8.12 3.14
C ALA A 20 -6.63 9.44 3.84
N THR A 21 -5.67 10.17 3.28
CA THR A 21 -5.23 11.48 3.81
C THR A 21 -6.34 12.52 3.70
N VAL A 22 -7.02 12.56 2.54
CA VAL A 22 -8.17 13.43 2.32
C VAL A 22 -9.29 13.14 3.33
N MET A 23 -9.59 11.87 3.58
CA MET A 23 -10.56 11.48 4.62
C MET A 23 -10.14 11.98 6.00
N GLY A 24 -8.86 11.90 6.35
CA GLY A 24 -8.34 12.46 7.61
C GLY A 24 -8.56 13.97 7.73
N ILE A 25 -8.34 14.72 6.65
CA ILE A 25 -8.60 16.18 6.61
C ILE A 25 -10.09 16.44 6.81
N PHE A 26 -10.97 15.70 6.14
CA PHE A 26 -12.41 15.83 6.32
C PHE A 26 -12.87 15.48 7.74
N ALA A 27 -12.26 14.48 8.38
CA ALA A 27 -12.53 14.15 9.78
C ALA A 27 -12.22 15.32 10.71
N ILE A 28 -11.05 15.96 10.55
CA ILE A 28 -10.65 17.13 11.35
C ILE A 28 -11.60 18.31 11.10
N PHE A 29 -11.95 18.56 9.83
CA PHE A 29 -12.85 19.65 9.47
C PHE A 29 -14.27 19.44 10.03
N ASN A 30 -14.79 18.21 9.98
CA ASN A 30 -16.09 17.87 10.55
C ASN A 30 -16.07 17.95 12.08
N LEU A 31 -14.95 17.59 12.72
CA LEU A 31 -14.80 17.75 14.17
C LEU A 31 -14.90 19.22 14.58
N TYR A 32 -14.21 20.11 13.87
CA TYR A 32 -14.28 21.56 14.12
C TYR A 32 -15.69 22.11 13.87
N THR A 33 -16.30 21.75 12.75
CA THR A 33 -17.67 22.18 12.41
C THR A 33 -18.67 21.69 13.45
N SER A 34 -18.55 20.44 13.88
CA SER A 34 -19.40 19.86 14.91
C SER A 34 -19.24 20.58 16.24
N HIS A 35 -18.00 20.94 16.60
CA HIS A 35 -17.73 21.73 17.80
C HIS A 35 -18.38 23.10 17.77
N LYS A 36 -18.26 23.81 16.65
CA LYS A 36 -18.91 25.11 16.46
C LYS A 36 -20.43 25.00 16.55
N TYR A 37 -21.01 23.95 15.99
CA TYR A 37 -22.46 23.70 16.07
C TYR A 37 -22.91 23.48 17.52
N ILE A 38 -22.24 22.60 18.26
CA ILE A 38 -22.55 22.32 19.66
C ILE A 38 -22.36 23.57 20.54
N ALA A 39 -21.28 24.34 20.33
CA ALA A 39 -21.06 25.59 21.04
C ALA A 39 -22.21 26.60 20.80
N GLY A 40 -22.65 26.74 19.54
CA GLY A 40 -23.75 27.65 19.20
C GLY A 40 -25.08 27.26 19.85
N ILE A 41 -25.41 25.96 19.95
CA ILE A 41 -26.64 25.55 20.65
C ILE A 41 -26.53 25.75 22.17
N ILE A 42 -25.34 25.58 22.76
CA ILE A 42 -25.09 25.85 24.19
C ILE A 42 -25.34 27.32 24.51
N GLU A 43 -24.84 28.23 23.66
CA GLU A 43 -25.11 29.67 23.80
C GLU A 43 -26.60 30.03 23.73
N ASN A 44 -27.40 29.20 23.04
CA ASN A 44 -28.86 29.35 22.93
C ASN A 44 -29.65 28.65 24.07
N GLY A 45 -28.98 28.19 25.13
CA GLY A 45 -29.62 27.62 26.32
C GLY A 45 -29.71 26.09 26.33
N PHE A 46 -29.02 25.41 25.42
CA PHE A 46 -28.87 23.96 25.47
C PHE A 46 -27.95 23.54 26.63
N ASP A 47 -28.43 22.64 27.50
CA ASP A 47 -27.63 22.04 28.58
C ASP A 47 -27.04 20.69 28.13
N PRO A 48 -25.73 20.63 27.80
CA PRO A 48 -25.10 19.42 27.29
C PRO A 48 -25.04 18.30 28.34
N SER A 49 -25.16 18.63 29.63
CA SER A 49 -25.13 17.66 30.72
C SER A 49 -26.38 16.77 30.73
N LYS A 50 -27.51 17.30 30.24
CA LYS A 50 -28.79 16.57 30.16
C LYS A 50 -28.91 15.69 28.93
N GLN A 51 -28.11 15.96 27.88
CA GLN A 51 -28.17 15.28 26.58
C GLN A 51 -26.77 14.85 26.11
N LEU A 52 -25.92 14.44 27.04
CA LEU A 52 -24.52 14.10 26.75
C LEU A 52 -24.40 13.00 25.67
N SER A 53 -25.32 12.02 25.69
CA SER A 53 -25.37 10.95 24.68
C SER A 53 -25.63 11.50 23.28
N ASP A 54 -26.50 12.50 23.14
CA ASP A 54 -26.84 13.09 21.84
C ASP A 54 -25.66 13.89 21.28
N VAL A 55 -24.97 14.62 22.16
CA VAL A 55 -23.74 15.34 21.80
C VAL A 55 -22.67 14.36 21.31
N ILE A 56 -22.42 13.28 22.06
CA ILE A 56 -21.44 12.25 21.68
C ILE A 56 -21.83 11.59 20.34
N ASN A 57 -23.09 11.19 20.19
CA ASN A 57 -23.59 10.57 18.95
C ASN A 57 -23.48 11.51 17.76
N TYR A 58 -23.68 12.81 17.95
CA TYR A 58 -23.48 13.79 16.90
C TYR A 58 -22.03 13.84 16.43
N TYR A 59 -21.06 13.94 17.35
CA TYR A 59 -19.64 13.90 16.98
C TYR A 59 -19.25 12.58 16.30
N LEU A 60 -19.73 11.45 16.83
CA LEU A 60 -19.47 10.15 16.24
C LEU A 60 -20.05 10.06 14.83
N ASN A 61 -21.32 10.40 14.61
CA ASN A 61 -21.91 10.33 13.27
C ASN A 61 -21.25 11.28 12.27
N SER A 62 -20.82 12.47 12.73
CA SER A 62 -20.12 13.45 11.89
C SER A 62 -18.72 13.01 11.48
N VAL A 63 -18.03 12.18 12.27
CA VAL A 63 -16.59 11.89 12.06
C VAL A 63 -16.32 10.42 11.71
N THR A 64 -17.18 9.49 12.15
CA THR A 64 -16.96 8.03 12.06
C THR A 64 -16.73 7.57 10.63
N GLN A 65 -17.55 8.00 9.67
CA GLN A 65 -17.40 7.57 8.28
C GLN A 65 -16.03 7.93 7.71
N TYR A 66 -15.53 9.15 7.98
CA TYR A 66 -14.26 9.63 7.47
C TYR A 66 -13.09 8.87 8.11
N VAL A 67 -13.13 8.66 9.42
CA VAL A 67 -12.11 7.90 10.15
C VAL A 67 -12.11 6.43 9.71
N PHE A 68 -13.28 5.80 9.63
CA PHE A 68 -13.42 4.41 9.24
C PHE A 68 -12.90 4.17 7.82
N TYR A 69 -13.40 4.93 6.84
CA TYR A 69 -12.93 4.77 5.46
C TYR A 69 -11.47 5.17 5.30
N GLY A 70 -10.99 6.19 6.01
CA GLY A 70 -9.57 6.56 6.04
C GLY A 70 -8.66 5.40 6.47
N ILE A 71 -9.02 4.73 7.57
CA ILE A 71 -8.28 3.56 8.08
C ILE A 71 -8.33 2.40 7.08
N CYS A 72 -9.52 2.10 6.53
CA CYS A 72 -9.67 1.03 5.55
C CYS A 72 -8.82 1.28 4.29
N LEU A 73 -8.86 2.50 3.74
CA LEU A 73 -8.10 2.87 2.55
C LEU A 73 -6.58 2.80 2.79
N PHE A 74 -6.12 3.31 3.93
CA PHE A 74 -4.71 3.24 4.31
C PHE A 74 -4.23 1.79 4.47
N THR A 75 -5.03 0.97 5.18
CA THR A 75 -4.73 -0.44 5.41
C THR A 75 -4.68 -1.20 4.09
N LEU A 76 -5.65 -0.96 3.20
CA LEU A 76 -5.66 -1.59 1.88
C LEU A 76 -4.45 -1.17 1.03
N GLY A 77 -4.12 0.13 1.03
CA GLY A 77 -2.92 0.64 0.37
C GLY A 77 -1.64 -0.03 0.89
N TYR A 78 -1.54 -0.23 2.20
CA TYR A 78 -0.43 -0.92 2.85
C TYR A 78 -0.34 -2.41 2.46
N ILE A 79 -1.47 -3.12 2.45
CA ILE A 79 -1.53 -4.53 2.02
C ILE A 79 -1.08 -4.66 0.56
N ILE A 80 -1.62 -3.83 -0.34
CA ILE A 80 -1.26 -3.86 -1.77
C ILE A 80 0.24 -3.61 -1.94
N LYS A 81 0.82 -2.66 -1.21
CA LYS A 81 2.27 -2.41 -1.25
C LYS A 81 3.09 -3.62 -0.82
N LYS A 82 2.69 -4.29 0.26
CA LYS A 82 3.37 -5.52 0.73
C LYS A 82 3.26 -6.65 -0.29
N VAL A 83 2.06 -6.89 -0.83
CA VAL A 83 1.83 -7.95 -1.81
C VAL A 83 2.63 -7.69 -3.09
N ALA A 84 2.60 -6.46 -3.61
CA ALA A 84 3.38 -6.08 -4.79
C ALA A 84 4.87 -6.32 -4.59
N TYR A 85 5.42 -5.94 -3.43
CA TYR A 85 6.81 -6.20 -3.09
C TYR A 85 7.14 -7.71 -3.06
N LEU A 86 6.27 -8.54 -2.49
CA LEU A 86 6.47 -9.99 -2.46
C LEU A 86 6.43 -10.61 -3.85
N VAL A 87 5.51 -10.16 -4.71
CA VAL A 87 5.40 -10.62 -6.10
C VAL A 87 6.66 -10.24 -6.89
N ASP A 88 7.13 -9.00 -6.77
CA ASP A 88 8.37 -8.56 -7.42
C ASP A 88 9.57 -9.38 -6.94
N ALA A 89 9.69 -9.63 -5.62
CA ALA A 89 10.76 -10.45 -5.07
C ALA A 89 10.74 -11.90 -5.58
N MET A 90 9.56 -12.50 -5.74
CA MET A 90 9.42 -13.84 -6.33
C MET A 90 9.80 -13.87 -7.80
N ASN A 91 9.40 -12.87 -8.58
CA ASN A 91 9.73 -12.78 -10.01
C ASN A 91 11.23 -12.66 -10.22
N ILE A 92 11.94 -11.86 -9.42
CA ILE A 92 13.41 -11.73 -9.49
C ILE A 92 14.08 -13.08 -9.20
N ARG A 93 13.64 -13.81 -8.17
CA ARG A 93 14.19 -15.14 -7.85
C ARG A 93 13.96 -16.16 -8.95
N LYS A 94 12.78 -16.12 -9.60
CA LYS A 94 12.47 -17.02 -10.71
C LYS A 94 13.37 -16.72 -11.92
N LEU A 95 13.53 -15.43 -12.25
CA LEU A 95 14.39 -14.98 -13.35
C LEU A 95 15.84 -15.41 -13.13
N ASP A 96 16.38 -15.21 -11.93
CA ASP A 96 17.75 -15.62 -11.56
C ASP A 96 17.95 -17.14 -11.73
N LYS A 97 16.95 -17.94 -11.33
CA LYS A 97 16.99 -19.40 -11.50
C LYS A 97 16.95 -19.83 -12.97
N GLU A 98 16.13 -19.18 -13.80
CA GLU A 98 16.07 -19.47 -15.24
C GLU A 98 17.40 -19.12 -15.94
N HIS A 99 18.02 -17.98 -15.61
CA HIS A 99 19.33 -17.61 -16.14
C HIS A 99 20.43 -18.60 -15.75
N LEU A 100 20.42 -19.09 -14.50
CA LEU A 100 21.37 -20.11 -14.04
C LEU A 100 21.22 -21.43 -14.80
N VAL A 101 19.98 -21.84 -15.08
CA VAL A 101 19.71 -23.07 -15.84
C VAL A 101 20.18 -22.94 -17.30
N ILE A 102 19.88 -21.82 -17.97
CA ILE A 102 20.34 -21.58 -19.35
C ILE A 102 21.87 -21.58 -19.42
N ALA A 103 22.54 -20.87 -18.51
CA ALA A 103 24.00 -20.83 -18.46
C ALA A 103 24.62 -22.21 -18.22
N SER A 104 23.96 -23.09 -17.45
CA SER A 104 24.43 -24.47 -17.26
C SER A 104 24.25 -25.34 -18.50
N LEU A 105 23.17 -25.15 -19.28
CA LEU A 105 22.92 -25.90 -20.51
C LEU A 105 23.89 -25.48 -21.63
N GLU A 106 24.13 -24.18 -21.80
CA GLU A 106 25.11 -23.67 -22.78
C GLU A 106 26.51 -24.17 -22.48
N LYS A 107 26.87 -24.29 -21.19
CA LYS A 107 28.17 -24.83 -20.79
C LYS A 107 28.30 -26.31 -21.11
N ASP A 108 27.26 -27.11 -20.82
CA ASP A 108 27.27 -28.56 -21.08
C ASP A 108 27.38 -28.85 -22.60
N GLU A 109 26.64 -28.09 -23.42
CA GLU A 109 26.70 -28.18 -24.89
C GLU A 109 28.07 -27.79 -25.43
N ASN A 110 28.67 -26.70 -24.93
CA ASN A 110 30.00 -26.28 -25.37
C ASN A 110 31.10 -27.29 -24.95
N ASP A 111 31.02 -27.84 -23.74
CA ASP A 111 31.96 -28.84 -23.25
C ASP A 111 31.87 -30.15 -24.08
N GLU A 112 30.69 -30.48 -24.64
CA GLU A 112 30.49 -31.63 -25.52
C GLU A 112 31.08 -31.40 -26.93
N ILE A 113 30.85 -30.22 -27.53
CA ILE A 113 31.43 -29.83 -28.82
C ILE A 113 32.97 -29.88 -28.77
N ASP A 114 33.57 -29.34 -27.70
CA ASP A 114 35.03 -29.33 -27.51
C ASP A 114 35.64 -30.74 -27.44
N ARG A 115 34.92 -31.70 -26.85
CA ARG A 115 35.35 -33.11 -26.81
C ARG A 115 35.34 -33.74 -28.20
N ILE A 116 34.27 -33.52 -28.97
CA ILE A 116 34.13 -34.07 -30.33
C ILE A 116 35.23 -33.53 -31.25
N LEU A 117 35.54 -32.23 -31.17
CA LEU A 117 36.61 -31.62 -31.96
C LEU A 117 37.99 -32.20 -31.62
N LYS A 118 38.25 -32.46 -30.34
CA LYS A 118 39.52 -33.03 -29.87
C LYS A 118 39.75 -34.47 -30.35
N ASP A 119 38.68 -35.26 -30.47
CA ASP A 119 38.75 -36.63 -31.01
C ASP A 119 38.94 -36.67 -32.54
N LEU A 120 38.61 -35.58 -33.24
CA LEU A 120 38.80 -35.45 -34.70
C LEU A 120 40.20 -34.97 -35.11
N GLU A 121 40.90 -34.27 -34.21
CA GLU A 121 42.26 -33.77 -34.43
C GLU A 121 43.38 -34.73 -33.97
N GLY A 122 43.02 -35.83 -33.28
CA GLY A 122 43.94 -36.88 -32.82
C GLY A 122 43.97 -38.09 -33.75
#